data_AF-A0A2M8KYZ8-F1
#
_entry.id   AF-A0A2M8KYZ8-F1
#
_cell.length_a   1.000
_cell.length_b   1.000
_cell.length_c   1.000
_cell.angle_alpha   90.00
_cell.angle_beta   90.00
_cell.angle_gamma   90.00
#
_symmetry.space_group_name_H-M   'P 1'
#
loop_
_entity.id
_entity.type
_entity.pdbx_description
1 polymer ?
#
loop_
_entity_poly.entity_id
_entity_poly.type
_entity_poly.pdbx_seq_one_letter_code
_entity_poly.pdbx_strand_id
1 'polypeptide(L)'
;MDRANEAIGQPIGNLTSQLFANIYLNHLDQFVKHTLGEKYYMRYMDDFLFIHPSKQHLDSVKVAVENFVANELALNLHSKKTNIHNFAGYERFVGYDTELFTRRLSRPTVQRFMRRLARARRLRGEAEARDSWQQFQAYASFAHADGLIRTINPFGEDISHGA
;
A
#
# COMPACT_ATOMS: atom_id res chain seq x y z
N MET A 1 17.11 -38.93 7.88
CA MET A 1 17.16 -37.47 7.71
C MET A 1 16.56 -37.15 6.35
N ASP A 2 15.97 -35.97 6.22
CA ASP A 2 15.18 -35.46 5.07
C ASP A 2 13.69 -35.81 5.10
N ARG A 3 12.93 -35.03 5.89
CA ARG A 3 11.49 -34.85 5.70
C ARG A 3 11.25 -33.57 4.91
N ALA A 4 10.35 -33.71 3.94
CA ALA A 4 9.98 -32.76 2.92
C ALA A 4 9.71 -31.35 3.47
N ASN A 5 10.29 -30.38 2.78
CA ASN A 5 9.95 -28.98 2.84
C ASN A 5 8.57 -28.81 2.18
N GLU A 6 7.50 -29.09 2.92
CA GLU A 6 6.13 -28.88 2.45
C GLU A 6 5.91 -27.40 2.16
N ALA A 7 5.41 -27.13 0.96
CA ALA A 7 5.17 -25.82 0.42
C ALA A 7 4.11 -25.06 1.24
N ILE A 8 4.53 -24.36 2.29
CA ILE A 8 3.71 -23.35 2.97
C ILE A 8 3.63 -22.15 2.02
N GLY A 9 2.59 -22.12 1.21
CA GLY A 9 2.33 -21.01 0.30
C GLY A 9 1.06 -21.26 -0.50
N GLN A 10 0.09 -20.34 -0.40
CA GLN A 10 -1.03 -20.38 -1.32
C GLN A 10 -0.57 -19.90 -2.71
N PRO A 11 -1.05 -20.52 -3.80
CA PRO A 11 -0.70 -20.09 -5.14
C PRO A 11 -1.19 -18.65 -5.39
N ILE A 12 -0.23 -17.75 -5.57
CA ILE A 12 -0.45 -16.33 -5.86
C ILE A 12 -1.04 -16.23 -7.28
N GLY A 13 -2.36 -16.17 -7.39
CA GLY A 13 -3.03 -16.06 -8.69
C GLY A 13 -4.49 -16.48 -8.73
N ASN A 14 -5.01 -17.13 -7.69
CA ASN A 14 -6.45 -17.47 -7.60
C ASN A 14 -7.18 -16.50 -6.65
N LEU A 15 -8.34 -15.99 -7.05
CA LEU A 15 -9.19 -15.09 -6.26
C LEU A 15 -9.49 -15.66 -4.87
N THR A 16 -9.62 -16.99 -4.77
CA THR A 16 -9.83 -17.69 -3.51
C THR A 16 -8.67 -17.55 -2.54
N SER A 17 -7.42 -17.56 -3.01
CA SER A 17 -6.24 -17.36 -2.15
C SER A 17 -6.20 -15.95 -1.54
N GLN A 18 -6.56 -14.93 -2.33
CA GLN A 18 -6.65 -13.56 -1.82
C GLN A 18 -7.76 -13.41 -0.78
N LEU A 19 -8.90 -14.08 -0.98
CA LEU A 19 -9.98 -14.11 -0.01
C LEU A 19 -9.57 -14.82 1.29
N PHE A 20 -8.92 -15.99 1.17
CA PHE A 20 -8.45 -16.73 2.34
C PHE A 20 -7.42 -15.95 3.16
N ALA A 21 -6.49 -15.22 2.52
CA ALA A 21 -5.56 -14.36 3.23
C ALA A 21 -6.28 -13.28 4.07
N ASN A 22 -7.31 -12.64 3.50
CA ASN A 22 -8.10 -11.64 4.22
C ASN A 22 -8.88 -12.23 5.41
N ILE A 23 -9.53 -13.39 5.21
CA ILE A 23 -10.26 -14.09 6.29
C ILE A 23 -9.30 -14.54 7.39
N TYR A 24 -8.15 -15.10 7.02
CA TYR A 24 -7.17 -15.63 7.97
C TYR A 24 -6.63 -14.52 8.88
N LEU A 25 -6.29 -13.39 8.30
CA LEU A 25 -5.76 -12.25 9.04
C LEU A 25 -6.85 -11.44 9.77
N ASN A 26 -8.15 -11.71 9.57
CA ASN A 26 -9.23 -11.05 10.34
C ASN A 26 -9.09 -11.30 11.85
N HIS A 27 -8.50 -12.42 12.26
CA HIS A 27 -8.17 -12.69 13.66
C HIS A 27 -7.20 -11.65 14.25
N LEU A 28 -6.25 -11.17 13.44
CA LEU A 28 -5.35 -10.09 13.85
C LEU A 28 -6.13 -8.78 14.04
N ASP A 29 -7.06 -8.45 13.14
CA ASP A 29 -7.88 -7.23 13.24
C ASP A 29 -8.70 -7.22 14.55
N GLN A 30 -9.28 -8.37 14.91
CA GLN A 30 -10.01 -8.53 16.17
C GLN A 30 -9.09 -8.38 17.38
N PHE A 31 -7.91 -8.99 17.37
CA PHE A 31 -6.93 -8.85 18.44
C PHE A 31 -6.51 -7.38 18.63
N VAL A 32 -6.23 -6.68 17.52
CA VAL A 32 -5.83 -5.27 17.56
C VAL A 32 -6.94 -4.37 18.11
N LYS A 33 -8.20 -4.58 17.71
CA LYS A 33 -9.32 -3.72 18.12
C LYS A 33 -9.89 -4.05 19.50
N HIS A 34 -9.99 -5.33 19.85
CA HIS A 34 -10.64 -5.76 21.10
C HIS A 34 -9.65 -6.03 22.23
N THR A 35 -8.42 -6.44 21.93
CA THR A 35 -7.40 -6.74 22.95
C THR A 35 -6.44 -5.58 23.16
N LEU A 36 -5.83 -5.07 22.08
CA LEU A 36 -4.88 -3.94 22.18
C LEU A 36 -5.58 -2.58 22.29
N GLY A 37 -6.81 -2.46 21.77
CA GLY A 37 -7.58 -1.22 21.82
C GLY A 37 -7.02 -0.11 20.92
N GLU A 38 -6.31 -0.47 19.84
CA GLU A 38 -5.64 0.51 18.98
C GLU A 38 -6.66 1.35 18.21
N LYS A 39 -6.70 2.65 18.53
CA LYS A 39 -7.61 3.60 17.90
C LYS A 39 -7.28 3.80 16.43
N TYR A 40 -6.01 4.10 16.12
CA TYR A 40 -5.55 4.39 14.77
C TYR A 40 -4.78 3.20 14.18
N TYR A 41 -5.58 2.22 13.73
CA TYR A 41 -5.11 1.04 13.03
C TYR A 41 -5.73 1.01 11.64
N MET A 42 -4.91 0.74 10.63
CA MET A 42 -5.32 0.58 9.24
C MET A 42 -4.67 -0.67 8.66
N ARG A 43 -5.40 -1.36 7.79
CA ARG A 43 -4.93 -2.56 7.12
C ARG A 43 -5.30 -2.53 5.64
N TYR A 44 -4.35 -2.96 4.80
CA TYR A 44 -4.55 -3.19 3.37
C TYR A 44 -3.91 -4.53 2.99
N MET A 45 -4.74 -5.55 2.75
CA MET A 45 -4.28 -6.92 2.49
C MET A 45 -3.33 -7.40 3.59
N ASP A 46 -2.05 -7.59 3.30
CA ASP A 46 -1.04 -8.05 4.25
C ASP A 46 -0.26 -6.89 4.92
N ASP A 47 -0.49 -5.64 4.49
CA ASP A 47 0.17 -4.46 5.05
C ASP A 47 -0.69 -3.84 6.16
N PHE A 48 -0.11 -3.64 7.34
CA PHE A 48 -0.77 -3.03 8.50
C PHE A 48 -0.03 -1.76 8.92
N LEU A 49 -0.78 -0.75 9.38
CA LEU A 49 -0.26 0.53 9.85
C LEU A 49 -0.87 0.85 11.22
N PHE A 50 0.00 1.13 12.18
CA PHE A 50 -0.35 1.57 13.53
C PHE A 50 0.15 2.99 13.74
N ILE A 51 -0.71 3.87 14.26
CA ILE A 51 -0.36 5.27 14.54
C ILE A 51 -0.62 5.56 16.01
N HIS A 52 0.43 5.95 16.73
CA HIS A 52 0.32 6.29 18.14
C HIS A 52 1.39 7.35 18.52
N PRO A 53 1.07 8.31 19.41
CA PRO A 53 2.03 9.37 19.79
C PRO A 53 3.22 8.86 20.61
N SER A 54 3.07 7.74 21.32
CA SER A 54 4.16 7.13 22.09
C SER A 54 4.85 6.02 21.31
N LYS A 55 6.14 6.19 21.04
CA LYS A 55 7.00 5.15 20.45
C LYS A 55 7.07 3.91 21.33
N GLN A 56 7.20 4.08 22.65
CA GLN A 56 7.29 2.97 23.60
C GLN A 56 6.04 2.09 23.57
N HIS A 57 4.87 2.71 23.38
CA HIS A 57 3.62 1.99 23.16
C HIS A 57 3.67 1.17 21.85
N LEU A 58 4.13 1.77 20.75
CA LEU A 58 4.29 1.06 19.47
C LEU A 58 5.28 -0.10 19.56
N ASP A 59 6.37 0.04 20.33
CA ASP A 59 7.31 -1.05 20.58
C ASP A 59 6.60 -2.22 21.30
N SER A 60 5.76 -1.93 22.30
CA SER A 60 4.97 -2.96 22.98
C SER A 60 3.93 -3.63 22.08
N VAL A 61 3.25 -2.84 21.24
CA VAL A 61 2.29 -3.32 20.24
C VAL A 61 2.98 -4.21 19.22
N LYS A 62 4.16 -3.81 18.73
CA LYS A 62 4.95 -4.61 17.78
C LYS A 62 5.26 -5.99 18.34
N VAL A 63 5.75 -6.07 19.58
CA VAL A 63 6.04 -7.35 20.24
C VAL A 63 4.76 -8.19 20.41
N ALA A 64 3.65 -7.57 20.82
CA ALA A 64 2.38 -8.27 20.98
C ALA A 64 1.85 -8.84 19.65
N VAL A 65 1.94 -8.06 18.58
CA VAL A 65 1.54 -8.47 17.23
C VAL A 65 2.47 -9.55 16.68
N GLU A 66 3.79 -9.42 16.84
CA GLU A 66 4.76 -10.45 16.44
C GLU A 66 4.47 -11.79 17.12
N ASN A 67 4.19 -11.77 18.42
CA ASN A 67 3.82 -12.98 19.17
C ASN A 67 2.47 -13.56 18.72
N PHE A 68 1.46 -12.72 18.50
CA PHE A 68 0.15 -13.18 18.03
C PHE A 68 0.25 -13.84 16.66
N VAL A 69 0.92 -13.18 15.71
CA VAL A 69 1.08 -13.67 14.34
C VAL A 69 1.89 -14.97 14.29
N ALA A 70 2.92 -15.11 15.14
CA ALA A 70 3.71 -16.33 15.23
C ALA A 70 2.93 -17.49 15.86
N ASN A 71 2.19 -17.25 16.94
CA ASN A 71 1.55 -18.31 17.72
C ASN A 71 0.18 -18.73 17.18
N GLU A 72 -0.65 -17.76 16.78
CA GLU A 72 -2.03 -18.01 16.36
C GLU A 72 -2.14 -18.20 14.84
N LEU A 73 -1.26 -17.53 14.09
CA LEU A 73 -1.31 -17.53 12.63
C LEU A 73 -0.14 -18.27 11.98
N ALA A 74 0.81 -18.81 12.75
CA ALA A 74 2.00 -19.50 12.24
C ALA A 74 2.75 -18.70 11.13
N LEU A 75 2.68 -17.36 11.20
CA LEU A 75 3.23 -16.44 10.23
C LEU A 75 4.42 -15.70 10.84
N ASN A 76 5.36 -15.27 9.99
CA ASN A 76 6.51 -14.47 10.42
C ASN A 76 6.46 -13.09 9.76
N LEU A 77 6.51 -12.03 10.56
CA LEU A 77 6.62 -10.67 10.03
C LEU A 77 8.00 -10.43 9.43
N HIS A 78 8.05 -9.62 8.38
CA HIS A 78 9.30 -9.31 7.70
C HIS A 78 10.10 -8.26 8.48
N SER A 79 11.14 -8.69 9.19
CA SER A 79 11.95 -7.87 10.11
C SER A 79 12.48 -6.56 9.53
N LYS A 80 12.77 -6.49 8.22
CA LYS A 80 13.27 -5.28 7.55
C LYS A 80 12.17 -4.31 7.09
N LYS A 81 10.95 -4.79 6.88
CA LYS A 81 9.80 -3.97 6.45
C LYS A 81 9.01 -3.44 7.65
N THR A 82 9.03 -4.17 8.77
CA THR A 82 8.36 -3.77 10.02
C THR A 82 9.21 -2.78 10.82
N ASN A 83 9.01 -1.50 10.56
CA ASN A 83 9.75 -0.40 11.20
C ASN A 83 8.83 0.52 11.99
N ILE A 84 9.35 1.06 13.09
CA ILE A 84 8.72 2.14 13.87
C ILE A 84 9.57 3.38 13.67
N HIS A 85 8.96 4.43 13.14
CA HIS A 85 9.62 5.71 12.91
C HIS A 85 8.66 6.86 13.16
N ASN A 86 9.22 8.02 13.48
CA ASN A 86 8.44 9.24 13.56
C ASN A 86 8.18 9.73 12.14
N PHE A 87 6.96 10.21 11.89
CA PHE A 87 6.63 10.92 10.67
C PHE A 87 6.12 12.32 11.04
N ALA A 88 6.63 13.34 10.36
CA ALA A 88 6.13 14.71 10.41
C ALA A 88 5.56 15.02 9.03
N GLY A 89 4.26 14.79 8.86
CA GLY A 89 3.53 14.98 7.60
C GLY A 89 3.04 13.67 7.01
N TYR A 90 3.69 13.19 5.94
CA TYR A 90 3.21 12.06 5.14
C TYR A 90 3.93 10.75 5.46
N GLU A 91 3.17 9.68 5.64
CA GLU A 91 3.64 8.30 5.71
C GLU A 91 3.29 7.54 4.43
N ARG A 92 4.22 6.72 3.91
CA ARG A 92 3.94 5.97 2.69
C ARG A 92 3.10 4.74 2.96
N PHE A 93 1.89 4.69 2.40
CA PHE A 93 1.00 3.54 2.51
C PHE A 93 0.30 3.28 1.16
N VAL A 94 0.39 2.02 0.68
CA VAL A 94 -0.29 1.54 -0.55
C VAL A 94 -0.04 2.45 -1.78
N GLY A 95 1.19 2.94 -1.93
CA GLY A 95 1.60 3.75 -3.09
C GLY A 95 1.24 5.24 -3.02
N TYR A 96 0.61 5.69 -1.93
CA TYR A 96 0.37 7.10 -1.60
C TYR A 96 1.30 7.53 -0.47
N ASP A 97 1.74 8.78 -0.50
CA ASP A 97 2.26 9.45 0.68
C ASP A 97 1.03 10.04 1.39
N THR A 98 0.70 9.54 2.59
CA THR A 98 -0.54 9.77 3.33
C THR A 98 -0.26 10.59 4.59
N GLU A 99 -0.81 11.79 4.67
CA GLU A 99 -0.82 12.62 5.88
C GLU A 99 -2.23 12.55 6.50
N LEU A 100 -2.37 12.95 7.76
CA LEU A 100 -3.69 13.13 8.38
C LEU A 100 -4.54 14.04 7.47
N PHE A 101 -5.60 13.46 6.89
CA PHE A 101 -6.58 14.12 6.02
C PHE A 101 -6.12 14.53 4.62
N THR A 102 -4.87 14.25 4.20
CA THR A 102 -4.43 14.53 2.83
C THR A 102 -3.64 13.37 2.23
N ARG A 103 -3.74 13.18 0.91
CA ARG A 103 -3.04 12.12 0.17
C ARG A 103 -2.28 12.73 -0.99
N ARG A 104 -1.04 12.29 -1.20
CA ARG A 104 -0.21 12.64 -2.36
C ARG A 104 0.25 11.38 -3.07
N LEU A 105 0.48 11.46 -4.37
CA LEU A 105 1.07 10.36 -5.11
C LEU A 105 2.54 10.21 -4.72
N SER A 106 2.95 8.98 -4.35
CA SER A 106 4.35 8.75 -4.02
C SER A 106 5.24 8.86 -5.26
N ARG A 107 6.43 9.45 -5.10
CA ARG A 107 7.42 9.60 -6.18
C ARG A 107 7.71 8.28 -6.92
N PRO A 108 7.88 7.11 -6.25
CA PRO A 108 8.12 5.86 -6.94
C PRO A 108 6.96 5.41 -7.83
N THR A 109 5.71 5.60 -7.38
CA THR A 109 4.51 5.27 -8.17
C THR A 109 4.50 6.07 -9.46
N VAL A 110 4.72 7.39 -9.37
CA VAL A 110 4.76 8.29 -10.52
C VAL A 110 5.89 7.89 -11.48
N GLN A 111 7.10 7.68 -10.98
CA GLN A 111 8.24 7.28 -11.81
C GLN A 111 8.06 5.92 -12.50
N ARG A 112 7.44 4.94 -11.81
CA ARG A 112 7.12 3.63 -12.42
C ARG A 112 6.09 3.78 -13.52
N PHE A 113 5.05 4.59 -13.28
CA PHE A 113 4.03 4.87 -14.27
C PHE A 113 4.62 5.57 -15.51
N MET A 114 5.39 6.64 -15.34
CA MET A 114 6.00 7.36 -16.47
C MET A 114 6.94 6.47 -17.30
N ARG A 115 7.72 5.60 -16.65
CA ARG A 115 8.54 4.59 -17.36
C ARG A 115 7.70 3.56 -18.13
N ARG A 116 6.54 3.17 -17.59
CA ARG A 116 5.60 2.28 -18.29
C ARG A 116 4.96 3.00 -19.48
N LEU A 117 4.57 4.25 -19.31
CA LEU A 117 3.96 5.09 -20.34
C LEU A 117 4.91 5.31 -21.53
N ALA A 118 6.16 5.67 -21.26
CA ALA A 118 7.18 5.84 -22.31
C ALA A 118 7.40 4.55 -23.13
N ARG A 119 7.38 3.39 -22.46
CA ARG A 119 7.48 2.08 -23.12
C ARG A 119 6.24 1.77 -23.96
N ALA A 120 5.04 2.01 -23.41
CA ALA A 120 3.78 1.80 -24.13
C ALA A 120 3.73 2.67 -25.39
N ARG A 121 4.09 3.96 -25.29
CA ARG A 121 4.14 4.86 -26.44
C ARG A 121 5.08 4.37 -27.54
N ARG A 122 6.25 3.85 -27.17
CA ARG A 122 7.23 3.29 -28.13
C ARG A 122 6.76 2.00 -28.81
N LEU A 123 6.10 1.11 -28.06
CA LEU A 123 5.77 -0.23 -28.53
C LEU A 123 4.39 -0.35 -29.17
N ARG A 124 3.43 0.45 -28.71
CA ARG A 124 2.00 0.31 -29.03
C ARG A 124 1.37 1.61 -29.53
N GLY A 125 2.14 2.69 -29.62
CA GLY A 125 1.74 3.94 -30.27
C GLY A 125 1.11 4.97 -29.32
N GLU A 126 0.79 6.12 -29.91
CA GLU A 126 0.31 7.32 -29.20
C GLU A 126 -1.07 7.12 -28.54
N ALA A 127 -1.98 6.42 -29.22
CA ALA A 127 -3.36 6.22 -28.77
C ALA A 127 -3.44 5.46 -27.44
N GLU A 128 -2.81 4.28 -27.35
CA GLU A 128 -2.79 3.51 -26.10
C GLU A 128 -2.07 4.23 -24.95
N ALA A 129 -1.06 5.06 -25.28
CA ALA A 129 -0.37 5.86 -24.29
C ALA A 129 -1.31 6.95 -23.72
N ARG A 130 -2.15 7.58 -24.55
CA ARG A 130 -3.18 8.52 -24.09
C ARG A 130 -4.21 7.84 -23.20
N ASP A 131 -4.69 6.66 -23.56
CA ASP A 131 -5.64 5.90 -22.72
C ASP A 131 -5.04 5.55 -21.35
N SER A 132 -3.79 5.07 -21.35
CA SER A 132 -3.06 4.77 -20.12
C SER A 132 -2.87 6.01 -19.23
N TRP A 133 -2.70 7.18 -19.84
CA TRP A 133 -2.59 8.47 -19.14
C TRP A 133 -3.92 8.91 -18.53
N GLN A 134 -5.04 8.80 -19.26
CA GLN A 134 -6.36 9.11 -18.71
C GLN A 134 -6.70 8.25 -17.50
N GLN A 135 -6.41 6.94 -17.56
CA GLN A 135 -6.59 6.04 -16.42
C GLN A 135 -5.75 6.46 -15.21
N PHE A 136 -4.52 6.91 -15.45
CA PHE A 136 -3.66 7.40 -14.37
C PHE A 136 -4.15 8.74 -13.80
N GLN A 137 -4.70 9.64 -14.62
CA GLN A 137 -5.33 10.88 -14.15
C GLN A 137 -6.52 10.57 -13.24
N ALA A 138 -7.37 9.61 -13.60
CA ALA A 138 -8.48 9.17 -12.76
C ALA A 138 -8.02 8.53 -11.44
N TYR A 139 -6.92 7.77 -11.45
CA TYR A 139 -6.30 7.27 -10.22
C TYR A 139 -5.69 8.40 -9.37
N ALA A 140 -5.09 9.38 -10.02
CA ALA A 140 -4.42 10.52 -9.40
C ALA A 140 -5.39 11.52 -8.76
N SER A 141 -6.62 11.66 -9.26
CA SER A 141 -7.63 12.56 -8.70
C SER A 141 -8.07 12.19 -7.28
N PHE A 142 -7.85 10.94 -6.85
CA PHE A 142 -8.02 10.51 -5.46
C PHE A 142 -6.93 11.04 -4.51
N ALA A 143 -5.93 11.73 -5.03
CA ALA A 143 -4.89 12.42 -4.29
C ALA A 143 -4.89 13.92 -4.64
N HIS A 144 -4.37 14.76 -3.74
CA HIS A 144 -4.12 16.18 -4.03
C HIS A 144 -2.91 16.32 -4.96
N ALA A 145 -3.10 15.92 -6.22
CA ALA A 145 -2.03 15.76 -7.21
C ALA A 145 -2.21 16.67 -8.45
N ASP A 146 -3.19 17.58 -8.46
CA ASP A 146 -3.53 18.39 -9.65
C ASP A 146 -2.32 19.17 -10.20
N GLY A 147 -1.54 19.80 -9.32
CA GLY A 147 -0.32 20.52 -9.71
C GLY A 147 0.77 19.59 -10.25
N LEU A 148 0.88 18.38 -9.70
CA LEU A 148 1.83 17.37 -10.17
C LEU A 148 1.41 16.81 -11.53
N ILE A 149 0.13 16.50 -11.73
CA ILE A 149 -0.43 15.98 -12.98
C ILE A 149 -0.25 16.98 -14.11
N ARG A 150 -0.48 18.28 -13.85
CA ARG A 150 -0.18 19.34 -14.82
C ARG A 150 1.29 19.38 -15.20
N THR A 151 2.19 19.24 -14.22
CA THR A 151 3.64 19.33 -14.44
C THR A 151 4.20 18.17 -15.26
N ILE A 152 3.69 16.95 -15.03
CA ILE A 152 4.23 15.73 -15.65
C ILE A 152 3.47 15.31 -16.91
N ASN A 153 2.49 16.09 -17.37
CA ASN A 153 1.66 15.76 -18.54
C ASN A 153 2.52 15.66 -19.82
N PRO A 154 2.69 14.47 -20.40
CA PRO A 154 3.54 14.27 -21.58
C PRO A 154 2.82 14.60 -22.91
N PHE A 155 1.55 15.00 -22.85
CA PHE A 155 0.71 15.29 -24.01
C PHE A 155 0.34 16.78 -24.15
N GLY A 156 0.74 17.64 -23.20
CA GLY A 156 0.71 19.09 -23.36
C GLY A 156 -0.67 19.76 -23.41
N GLU A 157 -1.73 19.10 -22.96
CA GLU A 157 -3.08 19.69 -22.95
C GLU A 157 -3.43 20.24 -21.56
N ASP A 158 -3.65 21.56 -21.49
CA ASP A 158 -4.29 22.26 -20.38
C ASP A 158 -5.77 21.87 -20.34
N ILE A 159 -6.18 21.17 -19.29
CA ILE A 159 -7.59 20.95 -18.99
C ILE A 159 -8.13 22.26 -18.38
N SER A 160 -8.32 23.26 -19.22
CA SER A 160 -9.46 24.17 -19.07
C SER A 160 -10.68 23.40 -19.59
N HIS A 161 -11.88 23.70 -19.06
CA HIS A 161 -13.18 22.97 -19.18
C HIS A 161 -13.41 22.01 -17.99
N GLY A 162 -14.28 22.28 -17.01
CA GLY A 162 -15.32 23.31 -16.94
C GLY A 162 -15.78 23.53 -15.49
N ALA A 163 -16.30 24.74 -15.28
CA ALA A 163 -17.06 25.14 -14.10
C ALA A 163 -18.44 24.47 -14.06
#